data_AF-A0A8X6WJM1-F1
#
_entry.id   AF-A0A8X6WJM1-F1
#
_cell.length_a   1.000
_cell.length_b   1.000
_cell.length_c   1.000
_cell.angle_alpha   90.00
_cell.angle_beta   90.00
_cell.angle_gamma   90.00
#
_symmetry.space_group_name_H-M   'P 1'
#
loop_
_entity.id
_entity.type
_entity.pdbx_description
1 polymer ?
#
loop_
_entity_poly.entity_id
_entity_poly.type
_entity_poly.pdbx_seq_one_letter_code
_entity_poly.pdbx_strand_id
1 'polypeptide(L)'
;MSKYCPTCISAKNELGETTAEYDVWYSGYKNSCQINRVGTSGAMEIKAAAKIWYRSEACGFRYTTLLSDGDANTHKFLNSLKIYGSDAEILKEECINHPRKQKIRHQLTQSSERLES
;
A
#
# COMPACT_ATOMS: atom_id res chain seq x y z
N MET A 1 -11.74 8.41 -6.50
CA MET A 1 -12.18 7.68 -5.28
C MET A 1 -12.35 8.69 -4.17
N SER A 2 -13.52 8.79 -3.55
CA SER A 2 -13.76 9.75 -2.48
C SER A 2 -13.56 9.08 -1.12
N LYS A 3 -12.84 9.77 -0.24
CA LYS A 3 -12.72 9.43 1.19
C LYS A 3 -13.63 10.30 2.06
N TYR A 4 -14.42 11.16 1.43
CA TYR A 4 -15.20 12.20 2.07
C TYR A 4 -16.67 12.04 1.72
N CYS A 5 -17.52 12.18 2.73
CA CYS A 5 -18.95 12.31 2.58
C CYS A 5 -19.44 13.34 3.61
N PRO A 6 -19.99 14.49 3.17
CA PRO A 6 -20.44 15.53 4.10
C PRO A 6 -21.48 14.98 5.09
N THR A 7 -22.44 14.21 4.60
CA THR A 7 -23.53 13.64 5.41
C THR A 7 -23.01 12.69 6.48
N CYS A 8 -22.00 11.86 6.18
CA CYS A 8 -21.36 11.02 7.20
C CYS A 8 -20.68 11.86 8.28
N ILE A 9 -20.07 13.00 7.93
CA ILE A 9 -19.40 13.86 8.90
C ILE A 9 -20.43 14.55 9.80
N SER A 10 -21.52 15.08 9.24
CA SER A 10 -22.61 15.65 10.02
C SER A 10 -23.20 14.62 10.98
N ALA A 11 -23.53 13.42 10.49
CA ALA A 11 -24.08 12.36 11.32
C ALA A 11 -23.13 11.91 12.43
N LYS A 12 -21.81 11.85 12.17
CA LYS A 12 -20.81 11.56 13.20
C LYS A 12 -20.76 12.62 14.29
N ASN A 13 -20.91 13.90 13.93
CA ASN A 13 -20.91 15.01 14.87
C ASN A 13 -22.22 15.08 15.69
N GLU A 14 -23.35 14.76 15.07
CA GLU A 14 -24.68 14.85 15.69
C GLU A 14 -25.03 13.61 16.54
N LEU A 15 -24.75 12.41 16.03
CA LEU A 15 -25.12 11.14 16.68
C LEU A 15 -23.96 10.56 17.52
N GLY A 16 -22.72 10.93 17.21
CA GLY A 16 -21.50 10.33 17.77
C GLY A 16 -21.10 9.05 17.03
N GLU A 17 -19.86 8.97 16.54
CA GLU A 17 -19.37 7.86 15.70
C GLU A 17 -19.47 6.47 16.37
N THR A 18 -19.42 6.39 17.69
CA THR A 18 -19.41 5.12 18.45
C THR A 18 -20.75 4.78 19.09
N THR A 19 -21.82 5.46 18.71
CA THR A 19 -23.15 5.27 19.30
C THR A 19 -23.99 4.30 18.48
N ALA A 20 -24.93 3.62 19.16
CA ALA A 20 -25.86 2.71 18.48
C ALA A 20 -26.76 3.46 17.48
N GLU A 21 -27.05 4.73 17.76
CA GLU A 21 -27.79 5.64 16.91
C GLU A 21 -27.09 5.85 15.56
N TYR A 22 -25.76 6.06 15.58
CA TYR A 22 -24.97 6.18 14.36
C TYR A 22 -24.96 4.87 13.56
N ASP A 23 -24.85 3.71 14.22
CA ASP A 23 -24.85 2.41 13.52
C ASP A 23 -26.17 2.12 12.80
N VAL A 24 -27.30 2.42 13.44
CA VAL A 24 -28.63 2.29 12.83
C VAL A 24 -28.77 3.24 11.65
N TRP A 25 -28.38 4.51 11.81
CA TRP A 25 -28.41 5.50 10.73
C TRP A 25 -27.52 5.08 9.55
N TYR A 26 -26.27 4.68 9.83
CA TYR A 26 -25.29 4.31 8.82
C TYR A 26 -25.73 3.09 8.03
N SER A 27 -26.39 2.12 8.68
CA SER A 27 -26.93 0.93 8.02
C SER A 27 -27.95 1.28 6.94
N GLY A 28 -28.83 2.26 7.19
CA GLY A 28 -29.78 2.77 6.19
C GLY A 28 -29.12 3.68 5.13
N TYR A 29 -28.10 4.45 5.51
CA TYR A 29 -27.44 5.41 4.65
C TYR A 29 -26.35 4.81 3.75
N LYS A 30 -25.86 3.60 4.05
CA LYS A 30 -24.69 2.96 3.42
C LYS A 30 -24.67 3.05 1.89
N ASN A 31 -25.82 2.87 1.22
CA ASN A 31 -25.94 2.88 -0.24
C ASN A 31 -25.85 4.29 -0.85
N SER A 32 -26.09 5.33 -0.05
CA SER A 32 -25.99 6.74 -0.45
C SER A 32 -24.65 7.38 -0.04
N CYS A 33 -23.82 6.65 0.70
CA CYS A 33 -22.52 7.11 1.13
C CYS A 33 -21.58 7.34 -0.06
N GLN A 34 -20.96 8.51 -0.11
CA GLN A 34 -20.01 8.87 -1.16
C GLN A 34 -18.61 8.28 -0.93
N ILE A 35 -18.33 7.77 0.28
CA ILE A 35 -17.05 7.12 0.58
C ILE A 35 -17.03 5.75 -0.09
N ASN A 36 -16.26 5.64 -1.17
CA ASN A 36 -16.14 4.41 -1.95
C ASN A 36 -14.80 3.68 -1.75
N ARG A 37 -13.99 4.16 -0.82
CA ARG A 37 -12.70 3.57 -0.46
C ARG A 37 -12.46 3.67 1.03
N VAL A 38 -12.15 2.53 1.63
CA VAL A 38 -11.66 2.45 3.02
C VAL A 38 -10.18 2.06 3.00
N GLY A 39 -9.36 2.72 3.82
CA GLY A 39 -7.92 2.48 3.92
C GLY A 39 -7.01 3.33 2.99
N THR A 40 -5.71 3.10 3.08
CA THR A 40 -4.67 3.88 2.38
C THR A 40 -4.43 3.41 0.95
N SER A 41 -3.84 4.28 0.10
CA SER A 41 -3.29 3.95 -1.24
C SER A 41 -2.50 2.65 -1.20
N GLY A 42 -1.44 2.63 -0.39
CA GLY A 42 -0.52 1.50 -0.28
C GLY A 42 -1.18 0.22 0.20
N ALA A 43 -2.12 0.26 1.16
CA ALA A 43 -2.79 -0.96 1.62
C ALA A 43 -3.61 -1.66 0.51
N MET A 44 -4.20 -0.89 -0.41
CA MET A 44 -4.89 -1.48 -1.56
C MET A 44 -3.91 -2.05 -2.58
N GLU A 45 -2.78 -1.39 -2.79
CA GLU A 45 -1.73 -1.86 -3.70
C GLU A 45 -1.18 -3.21 -3.26
N ILE A 46 -0.85 -3.35 -1.97
CA ILE A 46 -0.39 -4.60 -1.37
C ILE A 46 -1.38 -5.75 -1.62
N LYS A 47 -2.68 -5.52 -1.34
CA LYS A 47 -3.74 -6.53 -1.55
C LYS A 47 -3.92 -6.87 -3.02
N ALA A 48 -3.88 -5.88 -3.90
CA ALA A 48 -4.02 -6.08 -5.34
C ALA A 48 -2.84 -6.88 -5.91
N ALA A 49 -1.62 -6.53 -5.53
CA ALA A 49 -0.41 -7.23 -5.96
C ALA A 49 -0.43 -8.70 -5.52
N ALA A 50 -0.73 -8.99 -4.25
CA ALA A 50 -0.83 -10.38 -3.80
C ALA A 50 -1.87 -11.18 -4.59
N LYS A 51 -3.04 -10.59 -4.87
CA LYS A 51 -4.08 -11.25 -5.67
C LYS A 51 -3.62 -11.54 -7.10
N ILE A 52 -2.86 -10.64 -7.73
CA ILE A 52 -2.30 -10.84 -9.07
C ILE A 52 -1.28 -11.97 -9.05
N TRP A 53 -0.36 -12.00 -8.08
CA TRP A 53 0.66 -13.05 -7.96
C TRP A 53 0.08 -14.44 -7.65
N TYR A 54 -0.94 -14.55 -6.78
CA TYR A 54 -1.61 -15.83 -6.57
C TYR A 54 -2.28 -16.35 -7.84
N ARG A 55 -2.85 -15.43 -8.64
CA ARG A 55 -3.49 -15.79 -9.90
C ARG A 55 -2.50 -16.23 -10.95
N SER A 56 -1.32 -15.60 -11.03
CA SER A 56 -0.30 -16.04 -11.99
C SER A 56 0.16 -17.45 -11.70
N GLU A 57 0.42 -17.81 -10.43
CA GLU A 57 0.77 -19.21 -10.09
C GLU A 57 -0.36 -20.17 -10.48
N ALA A 58 -1.62 -19.82 -10.20
CA ALA A 58 -2.78 -20.62 -10.60
C ALA A 58 -2.94 -20.75 -12.13
N CYS A 59 -2.47 -19.75 -12.89
CA CYS A 59 -2.45 -19.77 -14.35
C CYS A 59 -1.18 -20.42 -14.94
N GLY A 60 -0.26 -20.91 -14.10
CA GLY A 60 0.95 -21.61 -14.53
C GLY A 60 2.10 -20.72 -14.99
N PHE A 61 2.15 -19.45 -14.57
CA PHE A 61 3.28 -18.57 -14.86
C PHE A 61 3.71 -17.74 -13.64
N ARG A 62 4.93 -17.20 -13.69
CA ARG A 62 5.54 -16.50 -12.55
C ARG A 62 6.04 -15.12 -12.94
N TYR A 63 5.73 -14.14 -12.11
CA TYR A 63 6.36 -12.83 -12.16
C TYR A 63 7.68 -12.85 -11.41
N THR A 64 8.77 -12.41 -12.04
CA THR A 64 10.09 -12.31 -11.39
C THR A 64 10.35 -10.94 -10.79
N THR A 65 9.68 -9.90 -11.32
CA THR A 65 10.01 -8.51 -11.01
C THR A 65 8.73 -7.70 -10.75
N LEU A 66 8.75 -6.91 -9.68
CA LEU A 66 7.74 -5.90 -9.38
C LEU A 66 8.31 -4.52 -9.77
N LEU A 67 7.70 -3.90 -10.78
CA LEU A 67 7.92 -2.48 -11.09
C LEU A 67 6.97 -1.63 -10.25
N SER A 68 7.49 -0.73 -9.42
CA SER A 68 6.68 0.15 -8.56
C SER A 68 7.26 1.56 -8.46
N ASP A 69 6.40 2.53 -8.17
CA ASP A 69 6.69 3.97 -8.20
C ASP A 69 7.08 4.54 -6.82
N GLY A 70 7.34 3.70 -5.82
CA GLY A 70 7.50 4.16 -4.44
C GLY A 70 7.76 3.09 -3.39
N ASP A 71 6.97 3.12 -2.31
CA ASP A 71 7.23 2.45 -1.03
C ASP A 71 7.55 0.95 -1.15
N ALA A 72 8.59 0.50 -0.44
CA ALA A 72 9.09 -0.88 -0.51
C ALA A 72 8.17 -1.91 0.18
N ASN A 73 7.04 -1.47 0.75
CA ASN A 73 6.13 -2.33 1.50
C ASN A 73 5.44 -3.40 0.63
N THR A 74 5.04 -3.08 -0.61
CA THR A 74 4.46 -4.07 -1.53
C THR A 74 5.47 -5.17 -1.85
N HIS A 75 6.71 -4.80 -2.20
CA HIS A 75 7.79 -5.75 -2.50
C HIS A 75 8.13 -6.66 -1.31
N LYS A 76 8.30 -6.08 -0.11
CA LYS A 76 8.57 -6.84 1.12
C LYS A 76 7.44 -7.80 1.45
N PHE A 77 6.20 -7.34 1.32
CA PHE A 77 5.02 -8.16 1.58
C PHE A 77 4.96 -9.36 0.63
N LEU A 78 5.10 -9.15 -0.68
CA LEU A 78 5.10 -10.24 -1.66
C LEU A 78 6.20 -11.28 -1.38
N ASN A 79 7.42 -10.85 -1.05
CA ASN A 79 8.51 -11.77 -0.71
C ASN A 79 8.25 -12.55 0.59
N SER A 80 7.49 -11.98 1.53
CA SER A 80 7.08 -12.69 2.76
C SER A 80 6.02 -13.77 2.50
N LEU A 81 5.21 -13.61 1.45
CA LEU A 81 4.15 -14.58 1.11
C LEU A 81 4.68 -15.87 0.49
N LYS A 82 5.91 -15.86 -0.06
CA LYS A 82 6.57 -17.03 -0.68
C LYS A 82 5.67 -17.77 -1.68
N ILE A 83 4.92 -17.02 -2.49
CA ILE A 83 3.88 -17.54 -3.40
C ILE A 83 4.43 -18.60 -4.36
N TYR A 84 5.68 -18.43 -4.82
CA TYR A 84 6.34 -19.32 -5.77
C TYR A 84 7.35 -20.29 -5.12
N GLY A 85 7.44 -20.31 -3.79
CA GLY A 85 8.47 -21.06 -3.05
C GLY A 85 9.52 -20.17 -2.39
N SER A 86 10.42 -20.80 -1.64
CA SER A 86 11.50 -20.13 -0.89
C SER A 86 12.66 -19.65 -1.76
N ASP A 87 12.87 -20.32 -2.89
CA ASP A 87 13.91 -20.11 -3.90
C ASP A 87 13.56 -19.01 -4.92
N ALA A 88 12.29 -18.65 -5.02
CA ALA A 88 11.80 -17.64 -5.96
C ALA A 88 11.73 -16.24 -5.30
N GLU A 89 12.85 -15.51 -5.33
CA GLU A 89 12.89 -14.10 -4.93
C GLU A 89 12.23 -13.21 -6.00
N ILE A 90 11.37 -12.29 -5.55
CA ILE A 90 10.78 -11.26 -6.41
C ILE A 90 11.69 -10.05 -6.38
N LEU A 91 12.19 -9.60 -7.53
CA LEU A 91 13.01 -8.39 -7.65
C LEU A 91 12.14 -7.12 -7.64
N LYS A 92 12.73 -5.99 -7.25
CA LYS A 92 12.07 -4.68 -7.31
C LYS A 92 12.75 -3.80 -8.34
N GLU A 93 11.96 -3.22 -9.23
CA GLU A 93 12.38 -2.12 -10.10
C GLU A 93 11.61 -0.85 -9.77
N GLU A 94 12.25 0.29 -10.00
CA GLU A 94 11.71 1.62 -9.72
C GLU A 94 11.32 2.32 -11.02
N CYS A 95 10.20 3.04 -10.99
CA CYS A 95 9.79 3.89 -12.10
C CYS A 95 10.76 5.06 -12.30
N ILE A 96 11.25 5.26 -13.54
CA ILE A 96 12.25 6.30 -13.88
C ILE A 96 11.66 7.72 -13.80
N ASN A 97 10.34 7.87 -14.00
CA ASN A 97 9.66 9.17 -14.05
C ASN A 97 9.18 9.69 -12.69
N HIS A 98 9.45 8.99 -11.57
CA HIS A 98 9.16 9.56 -10.25
C HIS A 98 10.31 10.48 -9.80
N PRO A 99 10.05 11.74 -9.41
CA PRO A 99 11.07 12.57 -8.80
C PRO A 99 11.52 11.92 -7.49
N ARG A 100 12.74 11.36 -7.50
CA ARG A 100 13.34 10.72 -6.33
C ARG A 100 13.32 11.71 -5.16
N LYS A 101 12.57 11.42 -4.09
CA LYS A 101 12.92 11.91 -2.76
C LYS A 101 14.15 11.14 -2.30
N GLN A 102 15.30 11.49 -2.87
CA GLN A 102 16.58 10.95 -2.48
C GLN A 102 16.86 11.41 -1.04
N LYS A 103 16.56 10.56 -0.06
CA LYS A 103 17.15 10.72 1.26
C LYS A 103 18.64 10.53 1.06
N ILE A 104 19.38 11.63 1.04
CA ILE A 104 20.84 11.64 1.14
C ILE A 104 21.18 10.97 2.48
N ARG A 105 21.33 9.65 2.48
CA ARG A 105 21.95 8.91 3.58
C ARG A 105 23.44 9.14 3.43
N HIS A 106 24.00 9.88 4.40
CA HIS A 106 25.42 10.12 4.64
C HIS A 106 26.37 9.13 3.93
N GLN A 107 26.92 9.56 2.79
CA GLN A 107 28.23 9.11 2.31
C GLN A 107 29.29 10.07 2.85
N LEU A 108 29.35 10.26 4.18
CA LEU A 108 30.42 11.03 4.82
C LEU A 108 31.30 10.18 5.75
N THR A 109 31.09 8.86 5.82
CA THR A 109 31.87 7.98 6.69
C THR A 109 32.81 7.00 5.97
N GLN A 110 33.01 7.12 4.65
CA GLN A 110 33.99 6.28 3.92
C GLN A 110 35.09 7.07 3.17
N SER A 111 35.08 8.39 3.25
CA SER A 111 36.14 9.27 2.71
C SER A 111 37.10 9.79 3.80
N SER A 112 36.78 9.62 5.09
CA SER A 112 37.66 10.03 6.20
C SER A 112 38.70 8.98 6.59
N GLU A 113 38.45 7.69 6.37
CA GLU A 113 39.38 6.59 6.73
C GLU A 113 40.46 6.33 5.68
N ARG A 114 40.54 7.15 4.63
CA ARG A 114 41.55 7.02 3.56
C ARG A 114 42.60 8.13 3.56
N LEU A 115 42.61 8.98 4.58
CA LEU A 115 43.58 10.06 4.75
C LEU A 115 44.49 9.89 5.99
N GLU A 116 44.38 8.78 6.72
CA GLU A 116 45.23 8.45 7.88
C GLU A 116 45.99 7.12 7.73
N SER A 117 46.38 6.75 6.51
CA SER A 117 47.29 5.62 6.24
C SER A 117 48.21 5.91 5.07
#